data_AF-A0A5A9FAN5-F1
#
_entry.id   AF-A0A5A9FAN5-F1
#
_cell.length_a   1.000
_cell.length_b   1.000
_cell.length_c   1.000
_cell.angle_alpha   90.00
_cell.angle_beta   90.00
_cell.angle_gamma   90.00
#
_symmetry.space_group_name_H-M   'P 1'
#
loop_
_entity.id
_entity.type
_entity.pdbx_description
1 polymer ?
#
loop_
_entity_poly.entity_id
_entity_poly.type
_entity_poly.pdbx_seq_one_letter_code
_entity_poly.pdbx_strand_id
1 'polypeptide(L)'
;MLNELDRATHNNAEAMGQQFLTFCLLPILKIWCDALAVSLLTEDERETLYFEFMLDDLARADLAARMTAYATAISHGVLCPDEARAKENMPPAPDGSGKVFTRPVNAAPVNPLDPAATEGNAP
;
A
#
# COMPACT_ATOMS: atom_id res chain seq x y z
N MET A 1 -26.51 6.03 -10.28
CA MET A 1 -25.95 5.03 -11.19
C MET A 1 -26.84 3.80 -11.13
N LEU A 2 -27.68 3.58 -12.14
CA LEU A 2 -28.50 2.37 -12.27
C LEU A 2 -27.79 1.48 -13.27
N ASN A 3 -27.09 0.46 -12.77
CA ASN A 3 -26.36 -0.49 -13.61
C ASN A 3 -27.34 -1.56 -14.10
N GLU A 4 -27.50 -1.67 -15.41
CA GLU A 4 -28.18 -2.81 -16.04
C GLU A 4 -27.39 -4.09 -15.76
N LEU A 5 -27.91 -4.92 -14.85
CA LEU A 5 -27.32 -6.20 -14.44
C LEU A 5 -27.64 -7.36 -15.39
N ASP A 6 -28.37 -7.10 -16.47
CA ASP A 6 -28.95 -8.12 -17.36
C ASP A 6 -27.89 -8.88 -18.20
N ARG A 7 -26.65 -8.38 -18.26
CA ARG A 7 -25.51 -9.03 -18.95
C ARG A 7 -24.19 -8.90 -18.18
N ALA A 8 -24.21 -9.14 -16.87
CA ALA A 8 -22.98 -9.12 -16.07
C ALA A 8 -22.12 -10.38 -16.34
N THR A 9 -20.99 -10.21 -17.03
CA THR A 9 -19.86 -11.17 -16.99
C THR A 9 -19.05 -10.93 -15.71
N HIS A 10 -18.36 -11.97 -15.18
CA HIS A 10 -17.60 -11.89 -13.92
C HIS A 10 -16.67 -10.65 -13.84
N ASN A 11 -15.98 -10.33 -14.94
CA ASN A 11 -15.07 -9.18 -15.01
C ASN A 11 -15.79 -7.82 -14.89
N ASN A 12 -17.00 -7.70 -15.46
CA ASN A 12 -17.80 -6.47 -15.33
C ASN A 12 -18.39 -6.34 -13.91
N ALA A 13 -18.81 -7.46 -13.31
CA ALA A 13 -19.35 -7.46 -11.94
C ALA A 13 -18.31 -7.04 -10.89
N GLU A 14 -17.05 -7.46 -11.04
CA GLU A 14 -15.94 -7.04 -10.18
C GLU A 14 -15.65 -5.53 -10.32
N ALA A 15 -15.58 -5.02 -11.56
CA ALA A 15 -15.40 -3.60 -11.80
C ALA A 15 -16.55 -2.75 -11.23
N MET A 16 -17.79 -3.22 -11.35
CA MET A 16 -18.96 -2.57 -10.75
C MET A 16 -18.92 -2.62 -9.22
N GLY A 17 -18.47 -3.73 -8.62
CA GLY A 17 -18.25 -3.85 -7.18
C GLY A 17 -17.23 -2.85 -6.66
N GLN A 18 -16.12 -2.67 -7.37
CA GLN A 18 -15.09 -1.68 -7.03
C GLN A 18 -15.61 -0.24 -7.15
N GLN A 19 -16.40 0.06 -8.18
CA GLN A 19 -17.02 1.38 -8.33
C GLN A 19 -18.00 1.68 -7.19
N PHE A 20 -18.81 0.70 -6.79
CA PHE A 20 -19.74 0.84 -5.67
C PHE A 20 -19.00 1.07 -4.34
N LEU A 21 -17.95 0.28 -4.06
CA LEU A 21 -17.09 0.47 -2.90
C LEU A 21 -16.51 1.90 -2.88
N THR A 22 -15.95 2.33 -4.00
CA THR A 22 -15.24 3.61 -4.12
C THR A 22 -16.16 4.81 -3.99
N PHE A 23 -17.28 4.82 -4.72
CA PHE A 23 -18.13 6.00 -4.85
C PHE A 23 -19.29 6.06 -3.87
N CYS A 24 -19.66 4.93 -3.24
CA CYS A 24 -20.79 4.89 -2.31
C CYS A 24 -20.36 4.50 -0.90
N LEU A 25 -19.63 3.39 -0.74
CA LEU A 25 -19.36 2.85 0.59
C LEU A 25 -18.27 3.63 1.33
N LEU A 26 -17.16 3.97 0.67
CA LEU A 26 -16.05 4.73 1.27
C LEU A 26 -16.49 6.07 1.89
N PRO A 27 -17.27 6.93 1.20
CA PRO A 27 -17.74 8.17 1.79
C PRO A 27 -18.58 7.96 3.05
N ILE A 28 -19.44 6.93 3.05
CA ILE A 28 -20.28 6.61 4.22
C ILE A 28 -19.38 6.15 5.37
N LEU A 29 -18.48 5.21 5.15
CA LEU A 29 -17.60 4.69 6.20
C LEU A 29 -16.72 5.77 6.83
N LYS A 30 -16.26 6.74 6.02
CA LYS A 30 -15.51 7.90 6.53
C LYS A 30 -16.35 8.73 7.50
N ILE A 31 -17.61 9.02 7.17
CA ILE A 31 -18.52 9.76 8.06
C ILE A 31 -18.69 9.00 9.39
N TRP A 32 -18.75 7.67 9.34
CA TRP A 32 -18.84 6.85 10.56
C TRP A 32 -17.55 6.92 11.39
N CYS A 33 -16.37 6.83 10.76
CA CYS A 33 -15.10 7.00 11.46
C CYS A 33 -15.00 8.37 12.14
N ASP A 34 -15.38 9.44 11.43
CA ASP A 34 -15.36 10.80 11.97
C ASP A 34 -16.34 10.94 13.15
N ALA A 35 -17.55 10.39 13.02
CA ALA A 35 -18.53 10.39 14.10
C ALA A 35 -18.05 9.60 15.34
N LEU A 36 -17.40 8.45 15.13
CA LEU A 36 -16.81 7.65 16.21
C LEU A 36 -15.65 8.40 16.88
N ALA A 37 -14.81 9.07 16.11
CA ALA A 37 -13.70 9.86 16.65
C ALA A 37 -14.19 11.01 17.54
N VAL A 38 -15.25 11.72 17.13
CA VAL A 38 -15.83 12.79 17.97
C VAL A 38 -16.54 12.22 19.21
N SER A 39 -17.15 11.04 19.11
CA SER A 39 -17.97 10.47 20.19
C SER A 39 -17.16 9.70 21.25
N LEU A 40 -16.05 9.08 20.85
CA LEU A 40 -15.30 8.14 21.69
C LEU A 40 -13.88 8.60 22.04
N LEU A 41 -13.31 9.55 21.30
CA LEU A 41 -11.97 10.08 21.57
C LEU A 41 -12.06 11.51 22.10
N THR A 42 -11.19 11.82 23.04
CA THR A 42 -10.93 13.20 23.48
C THR A 42 -10.15 13.97 22.41
N GLU A 43 -10.08 15.31 22.52
CA GLU A 43 -9.36 16.14 21.54
C GLU A 43 -7.87 15.73 21.43
N ASP A 44 -7.21 15.48 22.56
CA ASP A 44 -5.81 15.08 22.59
C ASP A 44 -5.59 13.68 21.98
N GLU A 45 -6.53 12.76 22.18
CA GLU A 45 -6.47 11.41 21.60
C GLU A 45 -6.67 11.41 20.09
N ARG A 46 -7.45 12.35 19.53
CA ARG A 46 -7.64 12.48 18.08
C ARG A 46 -6.39 12.86 17.31
N GLU A 47 -5.36 13.39 17.97
CA GLU A 47 -4.07 13.69 17.33
C GLU A 47 -3.24 12.43 17.05
N THR A 48 -3.46 11.36 17.82
CA THR A 48 -2.63 10.14 17.78
C THR A 48 -3.41 8.88 17.42
N LEU A 49 -4.73 8.88 17.61
CA LEU A 49 -5.61 7.76 17.38
C LEU A 49 -6.69 8.11 16.36
N TYR A 50 -6.97 7.18 15.46
CA TYR A 50 -8.04 7.30 14.48
C TYR A 50 -8.75 5.96 14.31
N PHE A 51 -10.02 6.01 13.89
CA PHE A 51 -10.78 4.82 13.53
C PHE A 51 -10.69 4.60 12.03
N GLU A 52 -10.43 3.37 11.61
CA GLU A 52 -10.40 2.98 10.20
C GLU A 52 -11.08 1.62 10.02
N PHE A 53 -11.94 1.51 9.00
CA PHE A 53 -12.55 0.24 8.62
C PHE A 53 -11.58 -0.54 7.72
N MET A 54 -11.27 -1.78 8.11
CA MET A 54 -10.48 -2.69 7.28
C MET A 54 -11.35 -3.19 6.12
N LEU A 55 -11.20 -2.56 4.95
CA LEU A 55 -11.95 -2.90 3.73
C LEU A 55 -11.24 -3.94 2.86
N ASP A 56 -10.07 -4.39 3.29
CA ASP A 56 -9.23 -5.36 2.56
C ASP A 56 -9.95 -6.68 2.27
N ASP A 57 -10.89 -7.05 3.12
CA ASP A 57 -11.72 -8.24 2.94
C ASP A 57 -12.84 -8.06 1.90
N LEU A 58 -13.33 -6.83 1.74
CA LEU A 58 -14.25 -6.50 0.65
C LEU A 58 -13.48 -6.33 -0.68
N ALA A 59 -12.22 -5.90 -0.59
CA ALA A 59 -11.26 -5.86 -1.68
C ALA A 59 -10.50 -7.19 -1.86
N ARG A 60 -10.89 -8.29 -1.20
CA ARG A 60 -10.16 -9.59 -1.24
C ARG A 60 -10.00 -10.15 -2.66
N ALA A 61 -10.83 -9.70 -3.60
CA ALA A 61 -10.66 -9.96 -5.03
C ALA A 61 -9.33 -9.40 -5.62
N ASP A 62 -8.70 -8.42 -4.96
CA ASP A 62 -7.52 -7.70 -5.45
C ASP A 62 -6.30 -7.75 -4.50
N LEU A 63 -6.35 -8.50 -3.40
CA LEU A 63 -5.16 -8.68 -2.54
C LEU A 63 -3.99 -9.27 -3.34
N ALA A 64 -4.28 -10.20 -4.25
CA ALA A 64 -3.29 -10.78 -5.14
C ALA A 64 -2.64 -9.74 -6.06
N ALA A 65 -3.41 -8.84 -6.68
CA ALA A 65 -2.84 -7.83 -7.57
C ALA A 65 -2.17 -6.70 -6.78
N ARG A 66 -2.66 -6.35 -5.59
CA ARG A 66 -2.00 -5.41 -4.67
C ARG A 66 -0.65 -5.92 -4.18
N MET A 67 -0.58 -7.19 -3.75
CA MET A 67 0.68 -7.83 -3.37
C MET A 67 1.64 -7.96 -4.56
N THR A 68 1.11 -8.20 -5.76
CA THR A 68 1.91 -8.18 -7.00
C THR A 68 2.43 -6.78 -7.31
N ALA A 69 1.63 -5.74 -7.11
CA ALA A 69 2.02 -4.35 -7.28
C ALA A 69 3.12 -3.96 -6.27
N TYR A 70 3.02 -4.38 -5.01
CA TYR A 70 4.08 -4.15 -4.02
C TYR A 70 5.36 -4.90 -4.34
N ALA A 71 5.28 -6.17 -4.75
CA ALA A 71 6.45 -6.93 -5.18
C ALA A 71 7.15 -6.24 -6.36
N THR A 72 6.38 -5.73 -7.32
CA THR A 72 6.87 -4.96 -8.47
C THR A 72 7.51 -3.65 -8.01
N ALA A 73 6.85 -2.87 -7.16
CA ALA A 73 7.37 -1.60 -6.65
C ALA A 73 8.66 -1.77 -5.81
N ILE A 74 8.74 -2.81 -4.99
CA ILE A 74 9.92 -3.14 -4.19
C ILE A 74 11.08 -3.56 -5.09
N SER A 75 10.83 -4.45 -6.06
CA SER A 75 11.88 -4.91 -6.99
C SER A 75 12.45 -3.80 -7.88
N HIS A 76 11.63 -2.80 -8.24
CA HIS A 76 12.09 -1.61 -8.96
C HIS A 76 12.71 -0.54 -8.05
N GLY A 77 12.74 -0.75 -6.73
CA GLY A 77 13.29 0.19 -5.76
C GLY A 77 12.48 1.48 -5.63
N VAL A 78 11.19 1.45 -5.99
CA VAL A 78 10.25 2.58 -5.83
C VAL A 78 9.69 2.64 -4.41
N LEU A 79 9.52 1.48 -3.78
CA LEU A 79 8.95 1.34 -2.44
C LEU A 79 9.85 0.48 -1.56
N CYS A 80 10.02 0.87 -0.32
CA CYS A 80 10.73 0.07 0.68
C CYS A 80 9.76 -0.91 1.39
N PRO A 81 10.19 -2.10 1.84
CA PRO A 81 9.28 -3.06 2.49
C PRO A 81 8.54 -2.50 3.72
N ASP A 82 9.16 -1.64 4.54
CA ASP A 82 8.48 -0.98 5.66
C ASP A 82 7.43 0.03 5.21
N GLU A 83 7.61 0.68 4.05
CA GLU A 83 6.58 1.57 3.48
C GLU A 83 5.38 0.78 2.97
N ALA A 84 5.61 -0.44 2.44
CA ALA A 84 4.53 -1.36 2.11
C ALA A 84 3.78 -1.83 3.37
N ARG A 85 4.49 -2.15 4.46
CA ARG A 85 3.90 -2.54 5.75
C ARG A 85 3.09 -1.40 6.36
N ALA A 86 3.59 -0.17 6.32
CA ALA A 86 2.87 1.01 6.78
C ALA A 86 1.55 1.22 6.01
N LYS A 87 1.54 0.97 4.69
CA LYS A 87 0.33 1.03 3.86
C LYS A 87 -0.71 -0.04 4.21
N GLU A 88 -0.25 -1.18 4.72
CA GLU A 88 -1.12 -2.27 5.22
C GLU A 88 -1.41 -2.13 6.73
N ASN A 89 -1.12 -0.96 7.32
CA ASN A 89 -1.27 -0.69 8.75
C ASN A 89 -0.58 -1.72 9.66
N MET A 90 0.53 -2.28 9.18
CA MET A 90 1.37 -3.23 9.91
C MET A 90 2.58 -2.51 10.52
N PRO A 91 3.03 -2.91 11.72
CA PRO A 91 4.23 -2.34 12.32
C PRO A 91 5.45 -2.63 11.43
N PRO A 92 6.45 -1.72 11.42
CA PRO A 92 7.73 -1.94 10.73
C PRO A 92 8.39 -3.25 11.15
N ALA A 93 9.24 -3.79 10.28
CA ALA A 93 10.02 -4.96 10.64
C ALA A 93 10.90 -4.66 11.86
N PRO A 94 10.86 -5.47 12.94
CA PRO A 94 11.58 -5.20 14.19
C PRO A 94 13.11 -5.15 13.99
N ASP A 95 13.61 -5.80 12.94
CA ASP A 95 15.03 -5.94 12.65
C ASP A 95 15.59 -4.76 11.85
N GLY A 96 14.75 -3.78 11.48
CA GLY A 96 15.13 -2.62 10.66
C GLY A 96 15.48 -2.96 9.20
N SER A 97 15.39 -4.24 8.81
CA SER A 97 15.63 -4.76 7.46
C SER A 97 14.67 -4.20 6.42
N GLY A 98 13.48 -3.76 6.84
CA GLY A 98 12.46 -3.20 5.97
C GLY A 98 12.75 -1.78 5.47
N LYS A 99 13.85 -1.14 5.90
CA LYS A 99 14.34 0.16 5.41
C LYS A 99 15.33 0.06 4.24
N VAL A 100 15.72 -1.15 3.85
CA VAL A 100 16.69 -1.39 2.78
C VAL A 100 15.96 -1.59 1.46
N PHE A 101 16.26 -0.75 0.48
CA PHE A 101 15.80 -0.94 -0.90
C PHE A 101 16.50 -2.16 -1.52
N THR A 102 15.77 -3.26 -1.64
CA THR A 102 16.27 -4.49 -2.26
C THR A 102 16.09 -4.43 -3.78
N ARG A 103 17.17 -4.64 -4.54
CA ARG A 103 17.12 -4.81 -5.99
C ARG A 103 17.41 -6.27 -6.34
N PRO A 104 16.74 -6.85 -7.37
CA PRO A 104 17.05 -8.20 -7.81
C PRO A 104 18.51 -8.29 -8.26
N VAL A 105 19.22 -9.32 -7.79
CA VAL A 105 20.68 -9.53 -7.98
C VAL A 105 21.07 -9.64 -9.47
N ASN A 106 20.11 -9.94 -10.34
CA ASN A 106 20.31 -10.02 -11.79
C ASN A 106 20.14 -8.68 -12.53
N ALA A 107 19.81 -7.58 -11.83
CA ALA A 107 19.76 -6.25 -12.42
C ALA A 107 21.18 -5.65 -12.46
N ALA A 108 21.74 -5.50 -13.65
CA ALA A 108 23.05 -4.88 -13.83
C ALA A 108 23.12 -3.49 -13.15
N PRO A 109 24.27 -3.11 -12.57
CA PRO A 109 24.39 -1.86 -11.82
C PRO A 109 24.25 -0.64 -12.75
N VAL A 110 23.39 0.30 -12.39
CA VAL A 110 23.52 1.71 -12.82
C VAL A 110 24.55 2.33 -11.88
N ASN A 111 25.78 2.39 -12.38
CA ASN A 111 26.98 2.89 -11.72
C ASN A 111 26.77 4.28 -11.08
N PRO A 112 26.77 4.40 -9.74
CA PRO A 112 27.04 5.66 -9.08
C PRO A 112 28.55 5.74 -8.87
N LEU A 113 29.24 6.37 -9.83
CA LEU A 113 30.64 6.83 -9.79
C LEU A 113 31.41 6.40 -8.52
N ASP A 114 32.20 5.33 -8.62
CA ASP A 114 33.18 4.94 -7.60
C ASP A 114 34.15 6.11 -7.32
N PRO A 115 34.19 6.70 -6.10
CA PRO A 115 35.26 7.62 -5.72
C PRO A 115 36.48 6.87 -5.15
N ALA A 116 36.53 5.54 -5.24
CA ALA A 116 37.56 4.69 -4.63
C ALA A 116 38.71 4.29 -5.58
N ALA A 117 38.87 4.95 -6.73
CA ALA A 117 39.92 4.62 -7.71
C ALA A 117 41.24 5.40 -7.54
N THR A 118 41.58 5.89 -6.33
CA THR A 118 42.78 6.73 -6.16
C THR A 118 43.95 6.12 -5.38
N GLU A 119 43.84 4.98 -4.68
CA GLU A 119 45.01 4.52 -3.91
C GLU A 119 45.35 3.03 -4.10
N GLY A 120 46.46 2.82 -4.80
CA GLY A 120 47.37 1.70 -4.57
C GLY A 120 47.32 0.59 -5.60
N ASN A 121 48.14 0.71 -6.66
CA ASN A 121 49.24 -0.25 -6.90
C ASN A 121 50.03 0.17 -8.15
N ALA A 122 51.25 0.66 -7.96
CA ALA A 122 52.27 0.79 -9.00
C ALA A 122 53.26 -0.38 -8.86
N PRO A 123 53.53 -1.12 -9.93
CA PRO A 123 54.86 -1.67 -10.20
C PRO A 123 55.68 -0.75 -11.11
#